data_AF-A0A7S1QL61-F1
#
_entry.id   AF-A0A7S1QL61-F1
#
_cell.length_a   1.000
_cell.length_b   1.000
_cell.length_c   1.000
_cell.angle_alpha   90.00
_cell.angle_beta   90.00
_cell.angle_gamma   90.00
#
_symmetry.space_group_name_H-M   'P 1'
#
loop_
_entity.id
_entity.type
_entity.pdbx_description
1 polymer ?
#
loop_
_entity_poly.entity_id
_entity_poly.type
_entity_poly.pdbx_seq_one_letter_code
_entity_poly.pdbx_strand_id
1 'polypeptide(L)'
;HSGQRCTICQAVVLEARKVWKQAKTTKTGSPYYYIGTEVQDFSAEERMIESVKKKVCNTPFLHALPNPKGYALHMPTVRYECDDFMEANGDGLVDALTLGEDLAAFCWDAEVCGDGDEKSFDLEEEDDDDVDPDL
;
A
#
# COMPACT_ATOMS: atom_id res chain seq x y z
N HIS A 1 7.08 19.28 -5.56
CA HIS A 1 6.67 18.23 -4.62
C HIS A 1 5.78 18.78 -3.53
N SER A 2 4.66 18.13 -3.24
CA SER A 2 3.74 18.54 -2.17
C SER A 2 4.26 18.28 -0.74
N GLY A 3 5.37 17.53 -0.63
CA GLY A 3 5.88 17.04 0.64
C GLY A 3 5.13 15.83 1.19
N GLN A 4 4.13 15.31 0.46
CA GLN A 4 3.30 14.17 0.85
C GLN A 4 3.84 12.82 0.36
N ARG A 5 4.86 12.78 -0.49
CA ARG A 5 5.34 11.54 -1.11
C ARG A 5 5.66 10.43 -0.10
N CYS A 6 6.36 10.78 0.98
CA CYS A 6 6.68 9.82 2.05
C CYS A 6 5.39 9.32 2.74
N THR A 7 4.49 10.22 3.14
CA THR A 7 3.19 9.86 3.73
C THR A 7 2.34 8.98 2.81
N ILE A 8 2.30 9.31 1.52
CA ILE A 8 1.61 8.53 0.49
C ILE A 8 2.22 7.14 0.40
N CYS A 9 3.55 7.03 0.32
CA CYS A 9 4.24 5.75 0.26
C CYS A 9 3.91 4.87 1.48
N GLN A 10 4.02 5.41 2.69
CA GLN A 10 3.73 4.67 3.92
C GLN A 10 2.25 4.21 3.97
N ALA A 11 1.33 5.07 3.52
CA ALA A 11 -0.09 4.69 3.44
C ALA A 11 -0.35 3.61 2.38
N VAL A 12 0.33 3.67 1.23
CA VAL A 12 0.28 2.63 0.21
C VAL A 12 0.80 1.31 0.75
N VAL A 13 1.96 1.31 1.39
CA VAL A 13 2.58 0.12 1.98
C VAL A 13 1.64 -0.53 3.00
N LEU A 14 1.08 0.26 3.91
CA LEU A 14 0.15 -0.22 4.93
C LEU A 14 -1.10 -0.88 4.31
N GLU A 15 -1.71 -0.23 3.31
CA GLU A 15 -2.89 -0.77 2.65
C GLU A 15 -2.56 -1.99 1.77
N ALA A 16 -1.42 -1.99 1.09
CA ALA A 16 -0.98 -3.12 0.28
C ALA A 16 -0.76 -4.36 1.15
N ARG A 17 -0.16 -4.19 2.34
CA ARG A 17 0.00 -5.26 3.33
C ARG A 17 -1.35 -5.82 3.78
N LYS A 18 -2.34 -4.98 4.09
CA LYS A 18 -3.70 -5.43 4.45
C LYS A 18 -4.37 -6.20 3.33
N VAL A 19 -4.30 -5.70 2.09
CA VAL A 19 -4.87 -6.35 0.91
C VAL A 19 -4.19 -7.69 0.66
N TRP A 20 -2.86 -7.75 0.81
CA TRP A 20 -2.07 -8.97 0.64
C TRP A 20 -2.35 -10.02 1.72
N LYS A 21 -2.45 -9.62 3.00
CA LYS A 21 -2.84 -10.52 4.11
C LYS A 21 -4.25 -11.08 3.90
N GLN A 22 -5.20 -10.24 3.49
CA GLN A 22 -6.57 -10.68 3.15
C GLN A 22 -6.59 -11.66 1.96
N ALA A 23 -5.79 -11.40 0.93
CA ALA A 23 -5.66 -12.31 -0.21
C ALA A 23 -5.08 -13.68 0.20
N LYS A 24 -4.12 -13.72 1.14
CA LYS A 24 -3.51 -14.95 1.65
C LYS A 24 -4.41 -15.74 2.63
N THR A 25 -5.22 -15.08 3.47
CA THR A 25 -6.03 -15.74 4.53
C THR A 25 -7.39 -16.25 4.06
N THR A 26 -7.84 -15.86 2.85
CA THR A 26 -9.09 -16.38 2.28
C THR A 26 -8.90 -17.86 1.92
N LYS A 27 -9.41 -18.76 2.79
CA LYS A 27 -9.19 -20.22 2.81
C LYS A 27 -9.06 -20.92 1.43
N THR A 28 -8.05 -21.77 1.36
CA THR A 28 -7.79 -22.92 0.47
C THR A 28 -9.08 -23.63 0.00
N GLY A 29 -9.45 -23.37 -1.25
CA GLY A 29 -10.63 -23.96 -1.88
C GLY A 29 -11.00 -23.36 -3.25
N SER A 30 -10.37 -22.29 -3.71
CA SER A 30 -10.46 -21.92 -5.12
C SER A 30 -9.13 -21.38 -5.66
N PRO A 31 -8.54 -22.04 -6.66
CA PRO A 31 -7.50 -21.47 -7.52
C PRO A 31 -8.03 -20.30 -8.39
N TYR A 32 -9.33 -19.99 -8.26
CA TYR A 32 -10.08 -19.05 -9.07
C TYR A 32 -11.29 -18.50 -8.30
N TYR A 33 -11.13 -17.50 -7.43
CA TYR A 33 -12.25 -16.54 -7.25
C TYR A 33 -12.33 -15.58 -8.46
N TYR A 34 -11.98 -16.09 -9.64
CA TYR A 34 -11.80 -15.38 -10.90
C TYR A 34 -12.42 -16.16 -12.08
N ILE A 35 -13.05 -17.33 -11.85
CA ILE A 35 -13.88 -18.02 -12.86
C ILE A 35 -15.32 -17.55 -12.64
N GLY A 36 -15.73 -16.49 -13.34
CA GLY A 36 -17.14 -16.07 -13.38
C GLY A 36 -17.39 -14.60 -13.70
N THR A 37 -16.41 -13.74 -13.49
CA THR A 37 -16.44 -12.34 -13.94
C THR A 37 -15.51 -12.19 -15.13
N GLU A 38 -16.01 -11.55 -16.19
CA GLU A 38 -15.35 -11.40 -17.49
C GLU A 38 -13.85 -11.14 -17.35
N VAL A 39 -13.06 -11.91 -18.10
CA VAL A 39 -11.60 -11.87 -18.12
C VAL A 39 -11.17 -10.44 -18.46
N GLN A 40 -10.78 -9.68 -17.45
CA GLN A 40 -9.85 -8.57 -17.64
C GLN A 40 -8.44 -9.17 -17.55
N ASP A 41 -7.62 -8.87 -18.56
CA ASP A 41 -6.26 -9.40 -18.84
C ASP A 41 -5.20 -9.12 -17.75
N PHE A 42 -5.61 -8.85 -16.50
CA PHE A 42 -4.71 -8.47 -15.41
C PHE A 42 -4.32 -9.66 -14.53
N SER A 43 -3.01 -9.78 -14.28
CA SER A 43 -2.36 -10.64 -13.30
C SER A 43 -2.85 -10.38 -11.87
N ALA A 44 -2.57 -11.30 -10.94
CA ALA A 44 -3.00 -11.15 -9.53
C ALA A 44 -2.32 -9.94 -8.87
N GLU A 45 -1.09 -9.68 -9.30
CA GLU A 45 -0.22 -8.57 -8.95
C GLU A 45 -0.84 -7.25 -9.41
N GLU A 46 -1.22 -7.15 -10.69
CA GLU A 46 -1.88 -5.95 -11.24
C GLU A 46 -3.23 -5.68 -10.55
N ARG A 47 -4.00 -6.72 -10.23
CA ARG A 47 -5.26 -6.57 -9.47
C ARG A 47 -5.03 -6.04 -8.06
N MET A 48 -3.95 -6.47 -7.41
CA MET A 48 -3.57 -5.96 -6.09
C MET A 48 -3.17 -4.48 -6.19
N ILE A 49 -2.28 -4.15 -7.13
CA ILE A 49 -1.85 -2.76 -7.39
C ILE A 49 -3.05 -1.86 -7.69
N GLU A 50 -3.98 -2.29 -8.55
CA GLU A 50 -5.17 -1.52 -8.88
C GLU A 50 -6.10 -1.34 -7.68
N SER A 51 -6.25 -2.38 -6.85
CA SER A 51 -7.06 -2.32 -5.63
C SER A 51 -6.48 -1.34 -4.61
N VAL A 52 -5.16 -1.35 -4.43
CA VAL A 52 -4.45 -0.42 -3.55
C VAL A 52 -4.54 1.00 -4.10
N LYS A 53 -4.28 1.20 -5.39
CA LYS A 53 -4.41 2.50 -6.08
C LYS A 53 -5.81 3.10 -5.90
N LYS A 54 -6.87 2.32 -6.09
CA LYS A 54 -8.26 2.77 -5.89
C LYS A 54 -8.58 3.16 -4.45
N LYS A 55 -7.98 2.49 -3.46
CA LYS A 55 -8.18 2.80 -2.04
C LYS A 55 -7.38 4.01 -1.57
N VAL A 56 -6.13 4.13 -2.00
CA VAL A 56 -5.18 5.11 -1.46
C VAL A 56 -5.16 6.40 -2.30
N CYS A 57 -5.16 6.29 -3.63
CA CYS A 57 -5.09 7.46 -4.53
C CYS A 57 -6.46 8.12 -4.79
N ASN A 58 -7.48 7.84 -3.97
CA ASN A 58 -8.75 8.54 -4.05
C ASN A 58 -8.72 9.84 -3.23
N THR A 59 -9.45 10.86 -3.69
CA THR A 59 -9.48 12.18 -3.07
C THR A 59 -9.86 12.16 -1.58
N PRO A 60 -10.87 11.38 -1.12
CA PRO A 60 -11.21 11.30 0.30
C PRO A 60 -10.07 10.78 1.18
N PHE A 61 -9.38 9.72 0.76
CA PHE A 61 -8.28 9.12 1.51
C PHE A 61 -7.08 10.06 1.56
N LEU A 62 -6.71 10.64 0.42
CA LEU A 62 -5.61 11.61 0.34
C LEU A 62 -5.84 12.86 1.20
N HIS A 63 -7.09 13.28 1.39
CA HIS A 63 -7.42 14.38 2.30
C HIS A 63 -7.24 14.04 3.79
N ALA A 64 -7.36 12.76 4.14
CA ALA A 64 -7.22 12.28 5.50
C ALA A 64 -5.75 11.98 5.89
N LEU A 65 -4.83 12.06 4.93
CA LEU A 65 -3.41 11.79 5.19
C LEU A 65 -2.79 12.87 6.10
N PRO A 66 -1.90 12.48 7.02
CA PRO A 66 -1.11 13.42 7.81
C PRO A 66 -0.36 14.43 6.93
N ASN A 67 -0.36 15.69 7.35
CA ASN A 67 0.40 16.75 6.68
C ASN A 67 1.57 17.23 7.54
N PRO A 68 2.68 16.46 7.60
CA PRO A 68 3.78 16.74 8.53
C PRO A 68 4.42 18.10 8.28
N LYS A 69 4.46 18.55 7.02
CA LYS A 69 5.06 19.84 6.65
C LYS A 69 4.09 21.03 6.76
N GLY A 70 2.80 20.78 6.99
CA GLY A 70 1.78 21.82 7.14
C GLY A 70 1.53 22.67 5.88
N TYR A 71 2.00 22.24 4.70
CA TYR A 71 1.83 23.00 3.46
C TYR A 71 0.38 22.96 2.96
N ALA A 72 -0.01 23.98 2.22
CA ALA A 72 -1.30 23.98 1.52
C ALA A 72 -1.32 22.82 0.51
N LEU A 73 -2.27 21.89 0.69
CA LEU A 73 -2.41 20.73 -0.17
C LEU A 73 -3.22 21.07 -1.41
N HIS A 74 -2.56 21.09 -2.57
CA HIS A 74 -3.23 21.13 -3.85
C HIS A 74 -3.60 19.71 -4.28
N MET A 75 -4.84 19.29 -4.01
CA MET A 75 -5.29 17.90 -4.19
C MET A 75 -5.04 17.28 -5.57
N PRO A 76 -5.19 18.00 -6.70
CA PRO A 76 -4.81 17.44 -8.00
C PRO A 76 -3.35 17.03 -8.07
N THR A 77 -2.44 17.78 -7.43
CA THR A 77 -1.02 17.46 -7.36
C THR A 77 -0.77 16.26 -6.45
N VAL A 78 -1.44 16.18 -5.30
CA VAL A 78 -1.32 15.05 -4.36
C VAL A 78 -1.80 13.76 -5.02
N ARG A 79 -2.91 13.82 -5.75
CA ARG A 79 -3.43 12.68 -6.52
C ARG A 79 -2.46 12.24 -7.61
N TYR A 80 -1.93 13.19 -8.39
CA TYR A 80 -0.91 12.90 -9.39
C TYR A 80 0.32 12.25 -8.78
N GLU A 81 0.81 12.74 -7.64
CA GLU A 81 1.95 12.14 -6.93
C GLU A 81 1.66 10.72 -6.42
N CYS A 82 0.41 10.41 -6.07
CA CYS A 82 0.00 9.04 -5.71
C CYS A 82 -0.05 8.13 -6.93
N ASP A 83 -0.66 8.59 -8.02
CA ASP A 83 -0.75 7.82 -9.27
C ASP A 83 0.66 7.54 -9.84
N ASP A 84 1.53 8.55 -9.85
CA ASP A 84 2.94 8.47 -10.26
C ASP A 84 3.76 7.52 -9.37
N PHE A 85 3.54 7.57 -8.05
CA PHE A 85 4.19 6.63 -7.12
C PHE A 85 3.81 5.17 -7.42
N MET A 86 2.51 4.90 -7.62
CA MET A 86 2.02 3.54 -7.92
C MET A 86 2.55 3.03 -9.26
N GLU A 87 2.71 3.89 -10.25
CA GLU A 87 3.26 3.53 -11.56
C GLU A 87 4.77 3.28 -11.51
N ALA A 88 5.51 4.02 -10.68
CA ALA A 88 6.95 3.86 -10.57
C ALA A 88 7.39 2.73 -9.61
N ASN A 89 6.64 2.49 -8.54
CA ASN A 89 7.04 1.59 -7.44
C ASN A 89 6.08 0.41 -7.24
N GLY A 90 5.01 0.30 -8.04
CA GLY A 90 4.00 -0.75 -7.89
C GLY A 90 4.59 -2.16 -8.00
N ASP A 91 5.46 -2.39 -8.99
CA ASP A 91 6.10 -3.68 -9.21
C ASP A 91 7.06 -4.03 -8.05
N GLY A 92 7.89 -3.08 -7.62
CA GLY A 92 8.79 -3.28 -6.48
C GLY A 92 8.04 -3.56 -5.17
N LEU A 93 6.87 -2.95 -4.99
CA LEU A 93 6.01 -3.20 -3.83
C LEU A 93 5.45 -4.63 -3.85
N VAL A 94 5.05 -5.14 -5.02
CA VAL A 94 4.63 -6.54 -5.19
C VAL A 94 5.78 -7.49 -4.87
N ASP A 95 6.97 -7.22 -5.40
CA ASP A 95 8.15 -8.06 -5.16
C ASP A 95 8.46 -8.12 -3.66
N ALA A 96 8.50 -6.98 -2.97
CA ALA A 96 8.72 -6.94 -1.52
C ALA A 96 7.64 -7.73 -0.75
N LEU A 97 6.37 -7.60 -1.14
CA LEU A 97 5.24 -8.34 -0.54
C LEU A 97 5.32 -9.86 -0.79
N THR A 98 5.81 -10.29 -1.94
CA THR A 98 5.94 -11.71 -2.29
C THR A 98 7.12 -12.37 -1.61
N LEU A 99 8.24 -11.64 -1.50
CA LEU A 99 9.46 -12.09 -0.83
C LEU A 99 9.35 -12.07 0.71
N GLY A 100 8.34 -11.38 1.25
CA GLY A 100 8.17 -11.21 2.69
C GLY A 100 9.24 -10.28 3.28
N GLU A 101 9.69 -9.31 2.48
CA GLU A 101 10.62 -8.28 2.93
C GLU A 101 9.95 -7.36 3.95
N ASP A 102 10.77 -6.73 4.80
CA ASP A 102 10.29 -5.73 5.74
C ASP A 102 9.82 -4.48 4.98
N LEU A 103 8.50 -4.41 4.79
CA LEU A 103 7.87 -3.28 4.12
C LEU A 103 8.03 -1.97 4.89
N ALA A 104 8.39 -2.02 6.18
CA ALA A 104 8.64 -0.82 6.97
C ALA A 104 9.82 -0.01 6.41
N ALA A 105 10.80 -0.64 5.76
CA ALA A 105 11.93 0.07 5.14
C ALA A 105 11.68 0.47 3.67
N PHE A 106 10.66 -0.09 3.02
CA PHE A 106 10.43 0.06 1.58
C PHE A 106 10.43 1.52 1.09
N CYS A 107 9.78 2.43 1.82
CA CYS A 107 9.69 3.84 1.42
C CYS A 107 11.02 4.59 1.49
N TRP A 108 11.97 4.10 2.29
CA TRP A 108 13.33 4.63 2.38
C TRP A 108 14.23 3.97 1.35
N ASP A 109 14.12 2.65 1.18
CA ASP A 109 14.88 1.88 0.18
C ASP A 109 14.54 2.31 -1.26
N ALA A 110 13.29 2.67 -1.51
CA ALA A 110 12.83 3.25 -2.78
C ALA A 110 13.15 4.75 -2.93
N GLU A 111 13.95 5.32 -2.02
CA GLU A 111 14.36 6.74 -1.99
C GLU A 111 13.19 7.75 -1.96
N VAL A 112 11.99 7.33 -1.54
CA VAL A 112 10.78 8.17 -1.55
C VAL A 112 10.72 9.09 -0.33
N CYS A 113 11.12 8.58 0.83
CA CYS A 113 11.19 9.35 2.08
C CYS A 113 12.49 10.17 2.22
N GLY A 114 13.51 9.90 1.40
CA GLY A 114 14.83 10.52 1.53
C GLY A 114 15.51 10.17 2.86
N ASP A 115 16.36 11.07 3.36
CA ASP A 115 17.17 10.85 4.58
C ASP A 115 16.41 11.03 5.91
N GLY A 116 15.08 11.24 5.88
CA GLY A 116 14.29 11.53 7.08
C GLY A 116 13.59 10.29 7.64
N ASP A 117 13.71 10.01 8.93
CA ASP A 117 13.13 8.84 9.61
C ASP A 117 11.65 9.02 10.05
N GLU A 118 10.91 9.95 9.44
CA GLU A 118 9.55 10.30 9.88
C GLU A 118 8.54 9.19 9.54
N LYS A 119 8.17 8.38 10.52
CA LYS A 119 7.05 7.42 10.44
C LYS A 119 5.72 8.12 10.74
N SER A 120 4.87 8.27 9.73
CA SER A 120 3.49 8.79 9.85
C SER A 120 2.46 7.72 10.18
N PHE A 121 2.81 6.45 9.96
CA PHE A 121 1.99 5.30 10.23
C PHE A 121 2.81 4.27 11.01
N ASP A 122 2.12 3.48 11.83
CA ASP A 122 2.70 2.28 12.40
C ASP A 122 2.77 1.22 11.30
N LEU A 123 4.00 0.94 10.84
CA LEU A 123 4.29 -0.02 9.78
C LEU A 123 4.78 -1.36 10.35
N GLU A 124 4.99 -1.43 11.66
CA GLU A 124 5.52 -2.61 12.33
C GLU A 124 4.48 -3.75 12.32
N GLU A 125 4.97 -4.97 12.41
CA GLU A 125 4.14 -6.16 12.54
C GLU A 125 3.53 -6.20 13.95
N GLU A 126 2.25 -5.86 14.10
CA GLU A 126 1.47 -6.46 15.19
C GLU A 126 1.40 -7.96 14.88
N ASP A 127 2.31 -8.71 15.48
CA ASP A 127 2.25 -10.17 15.54
C ASP A 127 0.87 -10.55 16.10
N ASP A 128 -0.01 -11.09 15.25
CA ASP A 128 -1.27 -11.75 15.65
C ASP A 128 -0.97 -13.10 16.37
N ASP A 129 0.11 -13.17 17.17
CA ASP A 129 0.46 -14.33 18.00
C ASP A 129 -0.29 -14.32 19.35
N ASP A 130 -1.18 -13.36 19.60
CA ASP A 130 -2.11 -13.35 20.74
C ASP A 130 -3.44 -14.08 20.42
N VAL A 131 -3.40 -15.16 19.64
CA VAL A 131 -4.48 -16.17 19.72
C VAL A 131 -4.22 -16.99 20.98
N ASP A 132 -4.74 -16.49 22.10
CA ASP A 132 -4.84 -17.19 23.38
C ASP A 132 -5.43 -18.61 23.13
N PRO A 133 -4.68 -19.71 23.37
CA PRO A 133 -5.17 -21.06 23.12
C PRO A 133 -6.20 -21.56 24.15
N ASP A 134 -6.78 -20.70 24.99
CA ASP A 134 -7.65 -21.08 26.11
C ASP A 134 -9.05 -20.40 26.11
N LEU A 135 -9.82 -20.52 25.00
CA LEU A 135 -11.27 -20.25 24.98
C LEU A 135 -12.10 -21.29 24.21
#